data_AF-A0A423GW48-F1
#
_entry.id   AF-A0A423GW48-F1
#
_cell.length_a   1.000
_cell.length_b   1.000
_cell.length_c   1.000
_cell.angle_alpha   90.00
_cell.angle_beta   90.00
_cell.angle_gamma   90.00
#
_symmetry.space_group_name_H-M   'P 1'
#
loop_
_entity.id
_entity.type
_entity.pdbx_description
1 polymer ?
#
loop_
_entity_poly.entity_id
_entity_poly.type
_entity_poly.pdbx_seq_one_letter_code
_entity_poly.pdbx_strand_id
1 'polypeptide(L)'
;MYYCAADGGFYDLEFHGSVPDGSLEITDETYQALKDGQEKGKWIVAGEQGYPVLIDPLPPTDEVIAAIERQWRDGRLLETDGIVSRHRDELEDGGATTLTLEQYSEVQAYRRLLRNWPKAGEFPLIDHRPPSPLWLTAELQ
;
A
#
# COMPACT_ATOMS: atom_id res chain seq x y z
N MET A 1 -34.26 -7.43 -2.36
CA MET A 1 -33.08 -6.65 -1.95
C MET A 1 -33.34 -5.15 -2.13
N TYR A 2 -32.83 -4.30 -1.25
CA TYR A 2 -32.99 -2.84 -1.31
C TYR A 2 -31.63 -2.16 -1.16
N TYR A 3 -31.43 -1.02 -1.82
CA TYR A 3 -30.24 -0.17 -1.70
C TYR A 3 -30.63 1.19 -1.13
N CYS A 4 -29.92 1.63 -0.10
CA CYS A 4 -30.09 2.95 0.50
C CYS A 4 -28.97 3.87 0.01
N ALA A 5 -29.30 4.89 -0.78
CA ALA A 5 -28.32 5.85 -1.29
C ALA A 5 -27.72 6.75 -0.18
N ALA A 6 -28.43 6.91 0.95
CA ALA A 6 -28.02 7.82 2.02
C ALA A 6 -26.80 7.29 2.81
N ASP A 7 -26.70 5.98 2.98
CA ASP A 7 -25.59 5.32 3.68
C ASP A 7 -24.79 4.36 2.79
N GLY A 8 -25.24 4.13 1.54
CA GLY A 8 -24.63 3.19 0.60
C GLY A 8 -24.86 1.72 0.96
N GLY A 9 -25.80 1.43 1.87
CA GLY A 9 -26.08 0.10 2.40
C GLY A 9 -27.03 -0.72 1.54
N PHE A 10 -26.92 -2.05 1.66
CA PHE A 10 -27.87 -3.00 1.09
C PHE A 10 -28.69 -3.64 2.21
N TYR A 11 -30.00 -3.68 2.04
CA TYR A 11 -30.96 -4.14 3.03
C TYR A 11 -31.87 -5.20 2.45
N ASP A 12 -32.13 -6.22 3.25
CA ASP A 12 -33.09 -7.26 2.96
C ASP A 12 -34.11 -7.30 4.08
N LEU A 13 -35.40 -7.19 3.76
CA LEU A 13 -36.48 -7.15 4.76
C LEU A 13 -36.54 -8.42 5.61
N GLU A 14 -36.20 -9.59 5.05
CA GLU A 14 -36.23 -10.86 5.76
C GLU A 14 -35.10 -10.93 6.81
N PHE A 15 -33.91 -10.43 6.46
CA PHE A 15 -32.76 -10.45 7.36
C PHE A 15 -32.68 -9.25 8.31
N HIS A 16 -33.14 -8.07 7.88
CA HIS A 16 -32.98 -6.81 8.62
C HIS A 16 -34.26 -6.37 9.34
N GLY A 17 -35.42 -6.94 8.99
CA GLY A 17 -36.72 -6.62 9.59
C GLY A 17 -37.26 -5.21 9.29
N SER A 18 -36.43 -4.31 8.75
CA SER A 18 -36.80 -2.97 8.31
C SER A 18 -35.81 -2.50 7.23
N VAL A 19 -36.29 -1.63 6.35
CA VAL A 19 -35.52 -0.98 5.29
C VAL A 19 -35.62 0.53 5.51
N PRO A 20 -34.51 1.29 5.43
CA PRO A 20 -34.54 2.74 5.57
C PRO A 20 -35.45 3.41 4.55
N ASP A 21 -36.13 4.48 4.97
CA ASP A 21 -36.98 5.28 4.08
C ASP A 21 -36.15 5.85 2.91
N GLY A 22 -36.71 5.77 1.70
CA GLY A 22 -36.02 6.21 0.48
C GLY A 22 -35.05 5.19 -0.12
N SER A 23 -35.00 3.97 0.42
CA SER A 23 -34.28 2.87 -0.23
C SER A 23 -34.99 2.42 -1.51
N LEU A 24 -34.20 2.06 -2.53
CA LEU A 24 -34.68 1.60 -3.82
C LEU A 24 -34.57 0.08 -3.91
N GLU A 25 -35.63 -0.57 -4.39
CA GLU A 25 -35.60 -2.00 -4.67
C GLU A 25 -34.64 -2.30 -5.83
N ILE A 26 -33.81 -3.32 -5.66
CA ILE A 26 -32.91 -3.84 -6.70
C ILE A 26 -33.11 -5.34 -6.85
N THR A 27 -32.87 -5.85 -8.06
CA THR A 27 -32.94 -7.30 -8.30
C THR A 27 -31.72 -8.00 -7.70
N ASP A 28 -31.87 -9.28 -7.40
CA ASP A 28 -30.75 -10.11 -6.94
C ASP A 28 -29.64 -10.18 -7.99
N GLU A 29 -29.97 -10.19 -9.29
CA GLU A 29 -28.94 -10.14 -10.34
C GLU A 29 -28.15 -8.83 -10.32
N THR A 30 -28.83 -7.71 -10.06
CA THR A 30 -28.18 -6.40 -9.91
C THR A 30 -27.26 -6.41 -8.71
N TYR A 31 -27.72 -6.91 -7.58
CA TYR A 31 -26.92 -7.03 -6.36
C TYR A 31 -25.68 -7.91 -6.57
N GLN A 32 -25.82 -9.05 -7.25
CA GLN A 32 -24.68 -9.92 -7.58
C GLN A 32 -23.69 -9.24 -8.53
N ALA A 33 -24.17 -8.57 -9.58
CA ALA A 33 -23.30 -7.83 -10.50
C ALA A 33 -22.49 -6.72 -9.78
N LEU A 34 -23.10 -6.04 -8.81
CA LEU A 34 -22.42 -5.04 -7.97
C LEU A 34 -21.35 -5.67 -7.08
N LYS A 35 -21.65 -6.81 -6.45
CA LYS A 35 -20.68 -7.58 -5.68
C LYS A 35 -19.49 -8.04 -6.53
N ASP A 36 -19.76 -8.63 -7.68
CA ASP A 36 -18.72 -9.06 -8.63
C ASP A 36 -17.85 -7.87 -9.07
N GLY A 37 -18.45 -6.70 -9.26
CA GLY A 37 -17.73 -5.48 -9.58
C GLY A 37 -16.84 -4.99 -8.43
N GLN A 38 -17.35 -5.04 -7.21
CA GLN A 38 -16.61 -4.68 -6.01
C GLN A 38 -15.43 -5.63 -5.77
N GLU A 39 -15.61 -6.93 -5.97
CA GLU A 39 -14.53 -7.94 -5.91
C GLU A 39 -13.46 -7.70 -6.98
N LYS A 40 -13.82 -7.07 -8.10
CA LYS A 40 -12.88 -6.62 -9.15
C LYS A 40 -12.26 -5.25 -8.87
N GLY A 41 -12.47 -4.68 -7.68
CA GLY A 41 -11.86 -3.43 -7.23
C GLY A 41 -12.61 -2.15 -7.62
N LYS A 42 -13.83 -2.25 -8.16
CA LYS A 42 -14.69 -1.09 -8.42
C LYS A 42 -15.35 -0.61 -7.13
N TRP A 43 -15.76 0.65 -7.09
CA TRP A 43 -16.55 1.19 -5.99
C TRP A 43 -18.03 1.22 -6.36
N ILE A 44 -18.88 0.85 -5.40
CA ILE A 44 -20.32 1.02 -5.51
C ILE A 44 -20.66 2.40 -4.95
N VAL A 45 -21.25 3.26 -5.78
CA VAL A 45 -21.70 4.60 -5.39
C VAL A 45 -23.15 4.82 -5.80
N ALA A 46 -23.84 5.75 -5.14
CA ALA A 46 -25.18 6.16 -5.55
C ALA A 46 -25.08 6.99 -6.85
N GLY A 47 -25.75 6.53 -7.91
CA GLY A 47 -25.89 7.28 -9.16
C GLY A 47 -26.89 8.42 -9.04
N GLU A 48 -27.10 9.17 -10.13
CA GLU A 48 -27.98 10.36 -10.17
C GLU A 48 -29.44 10.08 -9.77
N GLN A 49 -29.90 8.84 -9.92
CA GLN A 49 -31.26 8.41 -9.57
C GLN A 49 -31.31 7.63 -8.24
N GLY A 50 -30.24 7.65 -7.45
CA GLY A 50 -30.13 6.91 -6.18
C GLY A 50 -29.86 5.42 -6.33
N TYR A 51 -29.87 4.87 -7.55
CA TYR A 51 -29.50 3.47 -7.79
C TYR A 51 -27.99 3.25 -7.67
N PRO A 52 -27.55 2.08 -7.16
CA PRO A 52 -26.14 1.77 -7.04
C PRO A 52 -25.52 1.57 -8.43
N VAL A 53 -24.37 2.21 -8.65
CA VAL A 53 -23.57 2.06 -9.87
C VAL A 53 -22.13 1.72 -9.53
N LEU A 54 -21.49 0.95 -10.40
CA LEU A 54 -20.06 0.65 -10.29
C LEU A 54 -19.25 1.74 -10.98
N ILE A 55 -18.30 2.31 -10.26
CA ILE A 55 -17.30 3.22 -10.81
C ILE A 55 -15.90 2.66 -10.62
N ASP A 56 -15.01 2.98 -11.55
CA ASP A 56 -13.58 2.77 -11.32
C ASP A 56 -13.08 3.80 -10.30
N PRO A 57 -12.38 3.38 -9.22
CA PRO A 57 -11.80 4.32 -8.29
C PRO A 57 -10.82 5.22 -9.04
N LEU A 58 -10.76 6.50 -8.65
CA LEU A 58 -9.75 7.39 -9.19
C LEU A 58 -8.36 6.84 -8.83
N PRO A 59 -7.41 6.87 -9.77
CA PRO A 59 -6.03 6.53 -9.44
C PRO A 59 -5.53 7.48 -8.33
N PRO A 60 -4.65 7.00 -7.43
CA PRO A 60 -4.04 7.85 -6.43
C PRO A 60 -3.30 9.01 -7.10
N THR A 61 -3.30 10.18 -6.46
CA THR A 61 -2.54 11.33 -6.94
C THR A 61 -1.05 11.08 -6.80
N ASP A 62 -0.23 11.82 -7.57
CA ASP A 62 1.23 11.74 -7.48
C ASP A 62 1.74 11.98 -6.06
N GLU A 63 1.08 12.85 -5.27
CA GLU A 63 1.46 13.10 -3.88
C GLU A 63 1.12 11.90 -2.97
N VAL A 64 0.01 11.20 -3.21
CA VAL A 64 -0.32 9.96 -2.48
C VAL A 64 0.71 8.87 -2.80
N ILE A 65 1.07 8.71 -4.08
CA ILE A 65 2.11 7.77 -4.51
C ILE A 65 3.45 8.15 -3.86
N ALA A 66 3.82 9.43 -3.89
CA ALA A 66 5.03 9.93 -3.24
C ALA A 66 5.05 9.66 -1.73
N ALA A 67 3.92 9.81 -1.02
CA ALA A 67 3.83 9.49 0.41
C ALA A 67 4.07 7.99 0.68
N ILE A 68 3.46 7.12 -0.12
CA ILE A 68 3.67 5.66 -0.05
C ILE A 68 5.15 5.31 -0.26
N GLU A 69 5.79 5.92 -1.27
CA GLU A 69 7.19 5.64 -1.59
C GLU A 69 8.18 6.19 -0.55
N ARG A 70 7.87 7.34 0.07
CA ARG A 70 8.65 7.83 1.23
C ARG A 70 8.54 6.88 2.42
N GLN A 71 7.34 6.36 2.69
CA GLN A 71 7.14 5.38 3.76
C GLN A 71 7.90 4.07 3.47
N TRP A 72 7.88 3.58 2.23
CA TRP A 72 8.66 2.41 1.82
C TRP A 72 10.16 2.63 2.02
N ARG A 73 10.69 3.78 1.55
CA ARG A 73 12.09 4.17 1.73
C ARG A 73 12.48 4.19 3.21
N ASP A 74 11.64 4.78 4.05
CA ASP A 74 11.89 4.89 5.49
C ASP A 74 11.90 3.52 6.17
N GLY A 75 11.03 2.60 5.75
CA GLY A 75 11.07 1.19 6.18
C GLY A 75 12.38 0.50 5.81
N ARG A 76 12.86 0.64 4.57
CA ARG A 76 14.14 0.06 4.14
C ARG A 76 15.35 0.64 4.88
N LEU A 77 15.31 1.92 5.24
CA LEU A 77 16.33 2.54 6.08
C LEU A 77 16.26 1.96 7.51
N LEU A 78 15.06 1.84 8.09
CA LEU A 78 14.91 1.31 9.44
C LEU A 78 15.41 -0.15 9.55
N GLU A 79 15.07 -1.00 8.58
CA GLU A 79 15.50 -2.40 8.53
C GLU A 79 17.03 -2.55 8.55
N THR A 80 17.75 -1.61 7.96
CA THR A 80 19.21 -1.67 7.85
C THR A 80 19.94 -0.91 8.95
N ASP A 81 19.23 -0.21 9.85
CA ASP A 81 19.86 0.56 10.93
C ASP A 81 20.61 -0.32 11.93
N GLY A 82 20.01 -1.44 12.35
CA GLY A 82 20.63 -2.37 13.30
C GLY A 82 21.93 -2.99 12.77
N ILE A 83 21.94 -3.38 11.49
CA ILE A 83 23.12 -3.95 10.82
C ILE A 83 24.27 -2.93 10.78
N VAL A 84 23.95 -1.67 10.46
CA VAL A 84 24.95 -0.60 10.40
C VAL A 84 25.47 -0.24 11.79
N SER A 85 24.60 -0.18 12.81
CA SER A 85 25.01 0.08 14.19
C SER A 85 25.95 -1.00 14.68
N ARG A 86 25.54 -2.28 14.58
CA ARG A 86 26.35 -3.43 14.99
C ARG A 86 27.73 -3.43 14.35
N HIS A 87 27.81 -3.19 13.04
CA HIS A 87 29.11 -3.16 12.36
C HIS A 87 30.03 -2.04 12.88
N ARG A 88 29.48 -0.88 13.27
CA ARG A 88 30.28 0.19 13.88
C ARG A 88 30.74 -0.19 15.27
N ASP A 89 29.85 -0.76 16.08
CA ASP A 89 30.17 -1.22 17.44
C ASP A 89 31.28 -2.28 17.42
N GLU A 90 31.22 -3.24 16.48
CA GLU A 90 32.25 -4.28 16.28
C GLU A 90 33.62 -3.69 15.88
N LEU A 91 33.64 -2.65 15.03
CA LEU A 91 34.87 -1.96 14.67
C LEU A 91 35.47 -1.19 15.84
N GLU A 92 34.62 -0.56 16.67
CA GLU A 92 35.04 0.18 17.87
C GLU A 92 35.60 -0.74 18.96
N ASP A 93 35.03 -1.94 19.12
CA ASP A 93 35.53 -2.98 20.03
C ASP A 93 36.83 -3.64 19.54
N GLY A 94 37.21 -3.43 18.28
CA GLY A 94 38.41 -4.00 17.67
C GLY A 94 38.32 -5.50 17.38
N GLY A 95 37.11 -6.05 17.39
CA GLY A 95 36.81 -7.45 17.10
C GLY A 95 36.70 -7.76 15.61
N ALA A 96 36.43 -9.03 15.30
CA ALA A 96 36.04 -9.42 13.95
C ALA A 96 34.59 -8.98 13.68
N THR A 97 34.34 -8.38 12.51
CA THR A 97 33.00 -7.92 12.13
C THR A 97 32.14 -9.06 11.59
N THR A 98 30.83 -9.01 11.85
CA THR A 98 29.85 -9.97 11.31
C THR A 98 29.75 -9.84 9.78
N LEU A 99 29.75 -8.60 9.27
CA LEU A 99 29.78 -8.33 7.84
C LEU A 99 31.22 -8.17 7.33
N THR A 100 31.45 -8.58 6.09
CA THR A 100 32.68 -8.20 5.38
C THR A 100 32.68 -6.70 5.07
N LEU A 101 33.87 -6.15 4.79
CA LEU A 101 34.00 -4.75 4.35
C LEU A 101 33.20 -4.47 3.06
N GLU A 102 33.17 -5.43 2.15
CA GLU A 102 32.41 -5.34 0.89
C GLU A 102 30.89 -5.28 1.17
N GLN A 103 30.37 -6.20 1.98
CA GLN A 103 28.97 -6.21 2.39
C GLN A 103 28.58 -4.91 3.09
N TYR A 104 29.40 -4.42 4.03
CA TYR A 104 29.13 -3.16 4.69
C TYR A 104 29.12 -1.96 3.73
N SER A 105 30.06 -1.92 2.77
CA SER A 105 30.09 -0.89 1.71
C SER A 105 28.82 -0.91 0.85
N GLU A 106 28.34 -2.10 0.48
CA GLU A 106 27.11 -2.27 -0.29
C GLU A 106 25.87 -1.78 0.47
N VAL A 107 25.74 -2.10 1.76
CA VAL A 107 24.63 -1.58 2.60
C VAL A 107 24.69 -0.05 2.67
N GLN A 108 25.88 0.52 2.88
CA GLN A 108 26.03 1.97 2.92
C GLN A 108 25.71 2.62 1.57
N ALA A 109 26.07 1.98 0.45
CA ALA A 109 25.71 2.44 -0.89
C ALA A 109 24.20 2.41 -1.12
N TYR A 110 23.55 1.29 -0.80
CA TYR A 110 22.11 1.13 -0.88
C TYR A 110 21.36 2.18 -0.05
N ARG A 111 21.76 2.39 1.21
CA ARG A 111 21.18 3.43 2.08
C ARG A 111 21.36 4.86 1.53
N ARG A 112 22.46 5.15 0.83
CA ARG A 112 22.65 6.45 0.14
C ARG A 112 21.69 6.60 -1.03
N LEU A 113 21.52 5.56 -1.84
CA LEU A 113 20.56 5.57 -2.95
C LEU A 113 19.14 5.81 -2.44
N LEU A 114 18.71 5.11 -1.38
CA LEU A 114 17.42 5.34 -0.73
C LEU A 114 17.22 6.80 -0.30
N ARG A 115 18.20 7.39 0.39
CA ARG A 115 18.12 8.79 0.85
C ARG A 115 18.07 9.81 -0.30
N ASN A 116 18.75 9.52 -1.41
CA ASN A 116 18.81 10.41 -2.56
C ASN A 116 17.60 10.27 -3.49
N TRP A 117 16.94 9.12 -3.50
CA TRP A 117 15.91 8.79 -4.48
C TRP A 117 14.76 9.82 -4.55
N PRO A 118 14.21 10.36 -3.44
CA PRO A 118 13.15 11.37 -3.54
C PRO A 118 13.57 12.73 -4.10
N LYS A 119 14.88 12.95 -4.26
CA LYS A 119 15.45 14.13 -4.92
C LYS A 119 15.93 13.82 -6.34
N ALA A 120 15.89 12.55 -6.74
CA ALA A 120 16.19 12.12 -8.10
C ALA A 120 14.96 12.35 -9.00
N GLY A 121 15.19 12.44 -10.32
CA GLY A 121 14.13 12.79 -11.27
C GLY A 121 13.08 11.71 -11.52
N GLU A 122 13.31 10.48 -11.04
CA GLU A 122 12.45 9.32 -11.33
C GLU A 122 11.56 8.91 -10.14
N PHE A 123 11.60 9.67 -9.04
CA PHE A 123 10.66 9.49 -7.94
C PHE A 123 9.27 10.05 -8.32
N PRO A 124 8.15 9.38 -7.99
CA PRO A 124 7.99 8.19 -7.14
C PRO A 124 7.76 6.88 -7.94
N LEU A 125 8.39 6.71 -9.09
CA LEU A 125 8.14 5.53 -9.95
C LEU A 125 8.66 4.25 -9.29
N ILE A 126 7.77 3.27 -9.11
CA ILE A 126 8.09 2.01 -8.42
C ILE A 126 9.26 1.24 -9.08
N ASP A 127 9.35 1.26 -10.41
CA ASP A 127 10.40 0.58 -11.18
C ASP A 127 11.79 1.20 -10.97
N HIS A 128 11.85 2.38 -10.35
CA HIS A 128 13.08 3.11 -10.05
C HIS A 128 13.45 3.08 -8.57
N ARG A 129 12.78 2.22 -7.77
CA ARG A 129 13.21 1.95 -6.40
C ARG A 129 14.66 1.45 -6.39
N PRO A 130 15.52 1.97 -5.49
CA PRO A 130 16.87 1.47 -5.34
C PRO A 130 16.90 -0.06 -5.11
N PRO A 131 17.70 -0.82 -5.86
CA PRO A 131 17.78 -2.27 -5.69
C PRO A 131 18.51 -2.61 -4.38
N SER A 132 17.92 -3.51 -3.59
CA SER A 132 18.57 -4.06 -2.39
C SER A 132 19.62 -5.12 -2.79
N PRO A 133 20.78 -5.18 -2.14
CA PRO A 133 21.70 -6.31 -2.28
C PRO A 133 21.00 -7.63 -1.97
N LEU A 134 21.26 -8.68 -2.75
CA LEU A 134 20.57 -9.98 -2.62
C LEU A 134 20.83 -10.63 -1.26
N TRP A 135 22.09 -10.61 -0.81
CA TRP A 135 22.49 -11.19 0.47
C TRP A 135 21.86 -10.47 1.67
N LEU A 136 21.55 -9.17 1.54
CA LEU A 136 20.94 -8.38 2.60
C LEU A 136 19.52 -8.87 2.94
N THR A 137 18.83 -9.46 1.96
CA THR A 137 17.50 -10.05 2.17
C THR A 137 17.57 -11.27 3.09
N ALA A 138 18.67 -12.03 3.04
CA ALA A 138 18.89 -13.19 3.90
C ALA A 138 19.26 -12.81 5.35
N GLU A 139 19.88 -11.64 5.55
CA GLU A 139 20.26 -11.11 6.87
C GLU A 139 19.11 -10.41 7.63
N LEU A 140 17.98 -10.16 6.95
CA LEU A 140 16.80 -9.49 7.51
C LEU A 140 15.67 -10.46 7.92
N GLN A 141 15.88 -11.78 7.80
CA GLN A 141 14.94 -12.84 8.24
C GLN A 141 15.31 -13.37 9.62
#